data_AF-A0A936HD18-F1
#
_entry.id   AF-A0A936HD18-F1
#
_cell.length_a   1.000
_cell.length_b   1.000
_cell.length_c   1.000
_cell.angle_alpha   90.00
_cell.angle_beta   90.00
_cell.angle_gamma   90.00
#
_symmetry.space_group_name_H-M   'P 1'
#
loop_
_entity.id
_entity.type
_entity.pdbx_description
1 polymer ?
#
loop_
_entity_poly.entity_id
_entity_poly.type
_entity_poly.pdbx_seq_one_letter_code
_entity_poly.pdbx_strand_id
1 'polypeptide(L)'
;MAGGSLAEDAASLAPQRARELIRMVRQDCGSCHGLTLRGGLGPALLPGNLRDKPPASLKYTILLGRPGTAMPPWHPFMTEAEADWIVAQLLRGFPEEAK
;
A
#
# COMPACT_ATOMS: atom_id res chain seq x y z
N MET A 1 -10.75 -33.94 -10.23
CA MET A 1 -10.30 -32.96 -11.25
C MET A 1 -11.46 -32.02 -11.54
N ALA A 2 -11.35 -30.78 -11.06
CA ALA A 2 -12.07 -29.57 -11.49
C ALA A 2 -11.38 -28.45 -10.69
N GLY A 3 -10.43 -27.68 -11.22
CA GLY A 3 -10.53 -26.94 -12.48
C GLY A 3 -11.18 -25.58 -12.22
N GLY A 4 -10.64 -24.81 -11.27
CA GLY A 4 -11.05 -23.44 -10.98
C GLY A 4 -10.21 -22.45 -11.78
N SER A 5 -10.88 -21.63 -12.59
CA SER A 5 -10.31 -20.65 -13.52
C SER A 5 -9.43 -19.61 -12.81
N LEU A 6 -8.19 -19.46 -13.27
CA LEU A 6 -7.23 -18.44 -12.81
C LEU A 6 -7.57 -17.01 -13.28
N ALA A 7 -8.73 -16.80 -13.92
CA ALA A 7 -9.04 -15.56 -14.64
C ALA A 7 -10.12 -14.67 -13.98
N GLU A 8 -10.81 -15.11 -12.93
CA GLU A 8 -11.91 -14.34 -12.30
C GLU A 8 -11.52 -13.58 -11.01
N ASP A 9 -10.31 -13.81 -10.48
CA ASP A 9 -9.84 -13.22 -9.19
C ASP A 9 -9.17 -11.83 -9.34
N ALA A 10 -9.06 -11.29 -10.55
CA ALA A 10 -8.27 -10.08 -10.82
C ALA A 10 -8.96 -8.75 -10.46
N ALA A 11 -10.26 -8.75 -10.17
CA ALA A 11 -11.03 -7.51 -9.97
C ALA A 11 -11.23 -7.10 -8.50
N SER A 12 -11.00 -8.02 -7.56
CA SER A 12 -11.18 -7.76 -6.13
C SER A 12 -10.14 -8.51 -5.33
N LEU A 13 -9.25 -7.78 -4.64
CA LEU A 13 -8.31 -8.40 -3.70
C LEU A 13 -9.09 -9.25 -2.69
N ALA A 14 -8.70 -10.52 -2.57
CA ALA A 14 -9.26 -11.42 -1.59
C ALA A 14 -9.24 -10.75 -0.19
N PRO A 15 -10.32 -10.85 0.61
CA PRO A 15 -10.40 -10.15 1.91
C PRO A 15 -9.24 -10.45 2.85
N GLN A 16 -8.70 -11.68 2.79
CA GLN A 16 -7.51 -12.12 3.52
C GLN A 16 -6.29 -11.31 3.09
N ARG A 17 -6.04 -11.20 1.79
CA ARG A 17 -4.92 -10.43 1.25
C ARG A 17 -5.05 -8.94 1.55
N ALA A 18 -6.25 -8.39 1.48
CA ALA A 18 -6.50 -7.01 1.89
C ALA A 18 -6.10 -6.79 3.36
N ARG A 19 -6.44 -7.69 4.29
CA ARG A 19 -6.01 -7.59 5.70
C ARG A 19 -4.49 -7.63 5.86
N GLU A 20 -3.80 -8.50 5.12
CA GLU A 20 -2.34 -8.58 5.13
C GLU A 20 -1.69 -7.27 4.65
N LEU A 21 -2.19 -6.68 3.57
CA LEU A 21 -1.70 -5.41 3.06
C LEU A 21 -1.97 -4.26 4.04
N ILE A 22 -3.12 -4.26 4.71
CA ILE A 22 -3.44 -3.27 5.76
C ILE A 22 -2.41 -3.37 6.88
N ARG A 23 -2.18 -4.58 7.38
CA ARG A 23 -1.17 -4.84 8.41
C ARG A 23 0.22 -4.40 7.96
N MET A 24 0.63 -4.76 6.74
CA MET A 24 1.93 -4.36 6.18
C MET A 24 2.09 -2.84 6.17
N VAL A 25 1.10 -2.10 5.66
CA VAL A 25 1.17 -0.63 5.63
C VAL A 25 1.19 -0.05 7.05
N ARG A 26 0.42 -0.61 7.98
CA ARG A 26 0.35 -0.10 9.35
C ARG A 26 1.60 -0.39 10.17
N GLN A 27 2.15 -1.59 10.07
CA GLN A 27 3.28 -2.03 10.88
C GLN A 27 4.61 -1.70 10.22
N ASP A 28 4.76 -2.02 8.94
CA ASP A 28 6.04 -1.91 8.26
C ASP A 28 6.25 -0.49 7.70
N CYS A 29 5.28 0.06 6.94
CA CYS A 29 5.38 1.45 6.49
C CYS A 29 5.19 2.44 7.66
N GLY A 30 4.30 2.11 8.60
CA GLY A 30 4.05 2.92 9.79
C GLY A 30 5.24 3.03 10.75
N SER A 31 6.24 2.14 10.68
CA SER A 31 7.48 2.28 11.45
C SER A 31 8.21 3.61 11.17
N CYS A 32 8.17 4.08 9.92
CA CYS A 32 8.75 5.36 9.50
C CYS A 32 7.70 6.47 9.40
N HIS A 33 6.51 6.15 8.89
CA HIS A 33 5.44 7.11 8.60
C HIS A 33 4.44 7.30 9.76
N GLY A 34 4.70 6.67 10.91
CA GLY A 34 3.82 6.59 12.07
C GLY A 34 2.74 5.51 11.90
N LEU A 35 2.38 4.80 12.98
CA LEU A 35 1.32 3.77 12.93
C LEU A 35 -0.05 4.32 12.51
N THR A 36 -0.26 5.62 12.73
CA THR A 36 -1.45 6.37 12.30
C THR A 36 -1.26 7.10 10.95
N LEU A 37 -0.12 6.88 10.28
CA LEU A 37 0.28 7.48 9.01
C LEU A 37 0.38 9.02 9.03
N ARG A 38 0.44 9.62 10.22
CA ARG A 38 0.55 11.08 10.44
C ARG A 38 1.98 11.62 10.25
N GLY A 39 2.93 10.78 9.88
CA GLY A 39 4.33 11.11 9.72
C GLY A 39 5.15 10.83 10.97
N GLY A 40 6.47 10.93 10.82
CA GLY A 40 7.48 10.66 11.83
C GLY A 40 8.86 10.92 11.22
N LEU A 41 9.63 9.85 11.01
CA LEU A 41 10.85 9.91 10.21
C LEU A 41 10.53 10.12 8.72
N GLY A 42 9.45 9.49 8.24
CA GLY A 42 8.88 9.70 6.91
C GLY A 42 7.75 10.74 6.91
N PRO A 43 7.38 11.28 5.74
CA PRO A 43 6.26 12.22 5.60
C PRO A 43 4.91 11.57 5.94
N ALA A 44 3.90 12.36 6.28
CA ALA A 44 2.54 11.85 6.47
C ALA A 44 1.98 11.23 5.17
N LEU A 45 1.30 10.09 5.30
CA LEU A 45 0.64 9.38 4.18
C LEU A 45 -0.89 9.53 4.26
N LEU A 46 -1.35 10.74 4.57
CA LEU A 46 -2.77 11.08 4.66
C LEU A 46 -3.30 11.62 3.31
N PRO A 47 -4.61 11.50 3.03
CA PRO A 47 -5.22 12.01 1.80
C PRO A 47 -4.79 13.44 1.44
N GLY A 48 -4.84 14.36 2.41
CA GLY A 48 -4.46 15.76 2.20
C GLY A 48 -3.00 15.96 1.80
N ASN A 49 -2.09 15.10 2.26
CA ASN A 49 -0.66 15.15 1.93
C ASN A 49 -0.35 14.51 0.56
N LEU A 50 -1.25 13.66 0.07
CA LEU A 50 -1.08 12.90 -1.16
C LEU A 50 -1.89 13.46 -2.34
N ARG A 51 -2.85 14.36 -2.11
CA ARG A 51 -3.82 14.86 -3.10
C ARG A 51 -3.19 15.40 -4.40
N ASP A 52 -2.02 16.02 -4.30
CA ASP A 52 -1.34 16.69 -5.42
C ASP A 52 -0.34 15.74 -6.13
N LYS A 53 -0.28 14.47 -5.72
CA LYS A 53 0.64 13.47 -6.26
C LYS A 53 -0.12 12.54 -7.21
N PRO A 54 0.37 12.31 -8.44
CA PRO A 54 -0.25 11.36 -9.36
C PRO A 54 -0.27 9.94 -8.76
N PRO A 55 -1.38 9.19 -8.84
CA PRO A 55 -1.45 7.82 -8.32
C PRO A 55 -0.35 6.89 -8.84
N ALA A 56 -0.02 6.99 -10.13
CA ALA A 56 1.08 6.22 -10.72
C ALA A 56 2.44 6.55 -10.08
N SER A 57 2.69 7.81 -9.74
CA SER A 57 3.92 8.22 -9.05
C SER A 57 3.99 7.63 -7.63
N LEU A 58 2.87 7.62 -6.91
CA LEU A 58 2.76 6.97 -5.59
C LEU A 58 3.03 5.46 -5.69
N LYS A 59 2.40 4.79 -6.67
CA LYS A 59 2.61 3.35 -6.95
C LYS A 59 4.08 3.04 -7.18
N TYR A 60 4.74 3.77 -8.08
CA TYR A 60 6.16 3.52 -8.36
C TYR A 60 7.07 3.85 -7.17
N THR A 61 6.71 4.85 -6.36
CA THR A 61 7.42 5.14 -5.11
C THR A 61 7.33 3.96 -4.14
N ILE A 62 6.16 3.31 -4.01
CA ILE A 62 5.99 2.12 -3.17
C ILE A 62 6.78 0.94 -3.75
N LEU A 63 6.62 0.66 -5.04
CA LEU A 63 7.25 -0.50 -5.67
C LEU A 63 8.77 -0.40 -5.69
N LEU A 64 9.31 0.76 -6.06
CA LEU A 64 10.74 0.96 -6.34
C LEU A 64 11.49 1.66 -5.20
N GLY A 65 10.77 2.12 -4.16
CA GLY A 65 11.35 2.94 -3.11
C GLY A 65 11.74 4.32 -3.62
N ARG A 66 12.60 5.01 -2.86
CA ARG A 66 13.17 6.30 -3.25
C ARG A 66 14.69 6.28 -3.09
N PRO A 67 15.45 6.19 -4.20
CA PRO A 67 16.91 6.21 -4.18
C PRO A 67 17.45 7.40 -3.39
N GLY A 68 18.49 7.16 -2.58
CA GLY A 68 19.08 8.19 -1.72
C GLY A 68 18.27 8.53 -0.46
N THR A 69 17.22 7.75 -0.14
CA THR A 69 16.46 7.88 1.10
C THR A 69 16.34 6.53 1.82
N ALA A 70 15.81 6.54 3.05
CA ALA A 70 15.53 5.31 3.80
C ALA A 70 14.27 4.56 3.33
N MET A 71 13.56 5.03 2.29
CA MET A 71 12.34 4.38 1.79
C MET A 71 12.69 3.22 0.84
N PRO A 72 12.53 1.95 1.24
CA PRO A 72 12.95 0.80 0.46
C PRO A 72 11.94 0.44 -0.66
N PRO A 73 12.34 -0.37 -1.65
CA PRO A 73 11.42 -0.97 -2.62
C PRO A 73 10.56 -2.07 -1.99
N TRP A 74 9.27 -2.10 -2.34
CA TRP A 74 8.31 -3.10 -1.86
C TRP A 74 7.85 -4.10 -2.92
N HIS A 75 8.28 -3.95 -4.18
CA HIS A 75 7.95 -4.90 -5.26
C HIS A 75 8.28 -6.38 -4.97
N PRO A 76 9.23 -6.77 -4.08
CA PRO A 76 9.43 -8.18 -3.74
C PRO A 76 8.29 -8.78 -2.89
N PHE A 77 7.45 -7.95 -2.26
CA PHE A 77 6.43 -8.37 -1.28
C PHE A 77 4.98 -8.16 -1.74
N MET A 78 4.78 -7.44 -2.85
CA MET A 78 3.47 -7.13 -3.39
C MET A 78 3.48 -7.01 -4.90
N THR A 79 2.33 -7.26 -5.52
CA THR A 79 2.14 -7.05 -6.96
C THR A 79 1.84 -5.59 -7.29
N GLU A 80 1.89 -5.25 -8.58
CA GLU A 80 1.47 -3.93 -9.06
C GLU A 80 0.01 -3.61 -8.71
N ALA A 81 -0.89 -4.59 -8.83
CA ALA A 81 -2.31 -4.40 -8.51
C ALA A 81 -2.53 -4.16 -7.01
N GLU A 82 -1.73 -4.78 -6.15
CA GLU A 82 -1.76 -4.55 -4.71
C GLU A 82 -1.23 -3.15 -4.35
N ALA A 83 -0.17 -2.69 -5.01
CA ALA A 83 0.32 -1.32 -4.86
C ALA A 83 -0.73 -0.30 -5.33
N ASP A 84 -1.40 -0.54 -6.46
CA ASP A 84 -2.51 0.31 -6.93
C ASP A 84 -3.64 0.37 -5.90
N TRP A 85 -4.00 -0.77 -5.29
CA TRP A 85 -4.98 -0.80 -4.22
C TRP A 85 -4.54 -0.02 -2.99
N ILE A 86 -3.28 -0.18 -2.55
CA ILE A 86 -2.72 0.58 -1.41
C ILE A 86 -2.82 2.08 -1.67
N VAL A 87 -2.40 2.54 -2.86
CA VAL A 87 -2.50 3.95 -3.26
C VAL A 87 -3.94 4.44 -3.21
N ALA A 88 -4.88 3.66 -3.74
CA ALA A 88 -6.29 4.00 -3.71
C ALA A 88 -6.83 4.11 -2.26
N GLN A 89 -6.41 3.24 -1.33
CA GLN A 89 -6.76 3.35 0.08
C GLN A 89 -6.13 4.59 0.74
N LEU A 90 -4.84 4.86 0.49
CA LEU A 90 -4.14 6.02 1.04
C LEU A 90 -4.80 7.35 0.64
N LEU A 91 -5.26 7.45 -0.62
CA LEU A 91 -5.95 8.63 -1.13
C LEU A 91 -7.37 8.81 -0.56
N ARG A 92 -8.04 7.73 -0.13
CA ARG A 92 -9.35 7.77 0.52
C ARG A 92 -9.30 7.89 2.05
N GLY A 93 -8.13 7.62 2.63
CA GLY A 93 -7.95 7.44 4.07
C GLY A 93 -7.74 5.96 4.35
N PHE A 94 -6.51 5.60 4.70
CA PHE A 94 -6.14 4.20 4.84
C PHE A 94 -6.88 3.54 6.02
N PRO A 95 -7.41 2.33 5.87
CA PRO A 95 -8.11 1.64 6.95
C PRO A 95 -7.18 1.35 8.13
N GLU A 96 -7.75 1.30 9.34
CA GLU A 96 -7.05 0.82 10.54
C GLU A 96 -6.91 -0.71 10.49
N GLU A 97 -5.93 -1.25 11.21
CA GLU A 97 -5.82 -2.70 11.41
C GLU A 97 -6.98 -3.15 12.32
N ALA A 98 -7.74 -4.15 11.88
CA ALA A 98 -8.77 -4.77 12.71
C ALA A 98 -8.08 -5.53 13.87
N LYS A 99 -8.63 -5.39 15.08
CA LYS A 99 -8.17 -6.15 16.26
C LYS A 99 -8.52 -7.63 16.15
#